data_AF-A0A2Z4FFZ1-F1
#
_entry.id   AF-A0A2Z4FFZ1-F1
#
_cell.length_a   1.000
_cell.length_b   1.000
_cell.length_c   1.000
_cell.angle_alpha   90.00
_cell.angle_beta   90.00
_cell.angle_gamma   90.00
#
_symmetry.space_group_name_H-M   'P 1'
#
loop_
_entity.id
_entity.type
_entity.pdbx_description
1 polymer ?
#
loop_
_entity_poly.entity_id
_entity_poly.type
_entity_poly.pdbx_seq_one_letter_code
_entity_poly.pdbx_strand_id
1 'polypeptide(L)'
;MKVTEIFKRGTLGWSLLAFILIVGAMLVPIDWVRSVGGIFGATHAAKVDAFSDEVAAADNALEAGTPLAAELLENDGQKLEAMRPLLQVRRLTRTGAVSVPQMSEAADIFREFNPQIANQTLEGSRQALRRERNRRVHEVAPHLDIEAMPRELETLRQQIAAAKQNPRP
;
A
#
# COMPACT_ATOMS: atom_id res chain seq x y z
N MET A 1 -12.54 60.76 -20.87
CA MET A 1 -11.51 59.77 -20.49
C MET A 1 -11.86 58.45 -21.17
N LYS A 2 -10.99 57.92 -22.05
CA LYS A 2 -11.31 56.76 -22.91
C LYS A 2 -11.12 55.45 -22.13
N VAL A 3 -12.16 54.60 -22.14
CA VAL A 3 -12.25 53.29 -21.46
C VAL A 3 -11.07 52.34 -21.79
N THR A 4 -10.38 52.58 -22.90
CA THR A 4 -9.22 51.81 -23.37
C THR A 4 -7.95 51.97 -22.51
N GLU A 5 -7.82 53.01 -21.69
CA GLU A 5 -6.63 53.18 -20.81
C GLU A 5 -6.74 52.44 -19.47
N ILE A 6 -7.96 52.14 -19.02
CA ILE A 6 -8.19 51.43 -17.75
C ILE A 6 -7.82 49.94 -17.90
N PHE A 7 -8.12 49.35 -19.06
CA PHE A 7 -7.83 47.94 -19.32
C PHE A 7 -6.34 47.61 -19.44
N LYS A 8 -5.51 48.54 -19.97
CA LYS A 8 -4.06 48.31 -20.09
C LYS A 8 -3.34 48.24 -18.74
N ARG A 9 -3.81 48.97 -17.72
CA ARG A 9 -3.20 48.94 -16.38
C ARG A 9 -3.58 47.69 -15.59
N GLY A 10 -4.80 47.16 -15.79
CA GLY A 10 -5.25 45.92 -15.15
C GLY A 10 -4.45 44.70 -15.63
N THR A 11 -4.30 44.53 -16.95
CA THR A 11 -3.65 43.34 -17.52
C THR A 11 -2.16 43.25 -17.17
N LEU A 12 -1.44 44.38 -17.14
CA LEU A 12 -0.02 44.42 -16.78
C LEU A 12 0.24 43.98 -15.33
N GLY A 13 -0.65 44.35 -14.40
CA GLY A 13 -0.55 43.92 -13.00
C GLY A 13 -0.76 42.41 -12.84
N TRP A 14 -1.76 41.85 -13.52
CA TRP A 14 -2.04 40.41 -13.49
C TRP A 14 -0.94 39.58 -14.17
N SER A 15 -0.37 40.05 -15.28
CA SER A 15 0.75 39.37 -15.94
C SER A 15 2.01 39.35 -15.07
N LEU A 16 2.31 40.45 -14.36
CA LEU A 16 3.44 40.50 -13.44
C LEU A 16 3.24 39.56 -12.25
N LEU A 17 2.02 39.48 -11.71
CA LEU A 17 1.67 38.62 -10.59
C LEU A 17 1.71 37.13 -10.97
N ALA A 18 1.25 36.78 -12.17
CA ALA A 18 1.40 35.44 -12.73
C ALA A 18 2.87 35.06 -12.95
N PHE A 19 3.70 36.00 -13.44
CA PHE A 19 5.13 35.77 -13.62
C PHE A 19 5.85 35.55 -12.28
N ILE A 20 5.54 36.34 -11.26
CA ILE A 20 6.09 36.16 -9.90
C ILE A 20 5.66 34.81 -9.31
N LEU A 21 4.40 34.38 -9.51
CA LEU A 21 3.94 33.06 -9.06
C LEU A 21 4.68 31.91 -9.73
N ILE A 22 4.95 32.00 -11.04
CA ILE A 22 5.67 30.97 -11.79
C ILE A 22 7.15 30.91 -11.36
N VAL A 23 7.81 32.06 -11.24
CA VAL A 23 9.20 32.13 -10.77
C VAL A 23 9.31 31.69 -9.30
N GLY A 24 8.33 32.07 -8.47
CA GLY A 24 8.21 31.60 -7.09
C GLY A 24 8.04 30.09 -7.02
N ALA A 25 7.22 29.50 -7.88
CA ALA A 25 7.03 28.05 -7.96
C ALA A 25 8.30 27.30 -8.39
N MET A 26 9.13 27.89 -9.26
CA MET A 26 10.42 27.31 -9.66
C MET A 26 11.51 27.43 -8.59
N LEU A 27 11.37 28.37 -7.65
CA LEU A 27 12.27 28.56 -6.52
C LEU A 27 11.86 27.78 -5.27
N VAL A 28 10.73 27.07 -5.29
CA VAL A 28 10.36 26.15 -4.21
C VAL A 28 11.32 24.96 -4.26
N PRO A 29 12.14 24.71 -3.23
CA PRO A 29 12.98 23.53 -3.16
C PRO A 29 12.09 22.27 -3.27
N ILE A 30 12.49 21.31 -4.11
CA ILE A 30 11.77 20.03 -4.29
C ILE A 30 11.53 19.33 -2.94
N ASP A 31 12.42 19.54 -1.96
CA ASP A 31 12.30 18.99 -0.61
C ASP A 31 11.11 19.60 0.18
N TRP A 32 10.74 20.85 -0.09
CA TRP A 32 9.55 21.48 0.50
C TRP A 32 8.25 20.94 -0.11
N VAL A 33 8.25 20.62 -1.41
CA VAL A 33 7.10 19.98 -2.07
C VAL A 33 6.83 18.59 -1.50
N ARG A 34 7.88 17.84 -1.15
CA ARG A 34 7.76 16.56 -0.42
C ARG A 34 7.26 16.76 1.02
N SER A 35 7.68 17.82 1.69
CA SER A 35 7.24 18.15 3.05
C SER A 35 5.75 18.55 3.12
N VAL A 36 5.26 19.32 2.16
CA VAL A 36 3.84 19.76 2.13
C VAL A 36 2.91 18.68 1.59
N GLY A 37 3.40 17.82 0.68
CA GLY A 37 2.67 16.63 0.20
C GLY A 37 2.37 15.60 1.31
N GLY A 38 3.09 15.65 2.44
CA GLY A 38 2.79 14.84 3.62
C GLY A 38 1.66 15.37 4.51
N ILE A 39 1.27 16.65 4.36
CA ILE A 39 0.36 17.33 5.30
C ILE A 39 -1.05 17.54 4.69
N PHE A 40 -1.18 17.64 3.37
CA PHE A 40 -2.46 17.86 2.71
C PHE A 40 -2.78 16.76 1.69
N GLY A 41 -3.56 15.75 2.11
CA GLY A 41 -4.41 15.04 1.16
C GLY A 41 -4.05 13.60 0.81
N ALA A 42 -3.37 12.86 1.68
CA ALA A 42 -3.80 11.48 1.85
C ALA A 42 -5.15 11.56 2.57
N THR A 43 -6.24 11.64 1.79
CA THR A 43 -7.55 11.18 2.24
C THR A 43 -7.26 9.90 3.04
N HIS A 44 -7.53 9.94 4.34
CA HIS A 44 -7.72 8.73 5.12
C HIS A 44 -8.94 8.03 4.51
N ALA A 45 -8.78 7.46 3.31
CA ALA A 45 -9.53 6.29 2.91
C ALA A 45 -9.36 5.38 4.10
N ALA A 46 -10.46 5.07 4.79
CA ALA A 46 -10.48 4.31 6.03
C ALA A 46 -9.37 3.27 5.94
N LYS A 47 -8.30 3.45 6.74
CA LYS A 47 -7.16 2.54 6.71
C LYS A 47 -7.77 1.19 7.10
N VAL A 48 -8.03 0.33 6.12
CA VAL A 48 -8.54 -1.00 6.38
C VAL A 48 -7.50 -1.63 7.30
N ASP A 49 -7.91 -1.86 8.53
CA ASP A 49 -7.07 -2.39 9.59
C ASP A 49 -6.83 -3.89 9.31
N ALA A 50 -5.66 -4.42 9.65
CA ALA A 50 -5.39 -5.86 9.58
C ALA A 50 -6.33 -6.68 10.49
N PHE A 51 -7.01 -6.02 11.42
CA PHE A 51 -8.02 -6.60 12.31
C PHE A 51 -9.44 -6.14 12.03
N SER A 52 -9.69 -5.50 10.88
CA SER A 52 -11.07 -5.23 10.47
C SER A 52 -11.85 -6.53 10.29
N ASP A 53 -13.16 -6.49 10.52
CA ASP A 53 -14.04 -7.65 10.37
C ASP A 53 -13.95 -8.25 8.97
N GLU A 54 -13.77 -7.41 7.95
CA GLU A 54 -13.61 -7.83 6.56
C GLU A 54 -12.32 -8.63 6.35
N VAL A 55 -11.18 -8.13 6.83
CA VAL A 55 -9.89 -8.83 6.74
C VAL A 55 -9.92 -10.12 7.55
N ALA A 56 -10.53 -10.09 8.74
CA ALA A 56 -10.69 -11.26 9.59
C ALA A 56 -11.58 -12.34 8.95
N ALA A 57 -12.70 -11.95 8.32
CA ALA A 57 -13.59 -12.87 7.62
C ALA A 57 -12.88 -13.52 6.42
N ALA A 58 -12.15 -12.75 5.62
CA ALA A 58 -11.37 -13.29 4.51
C ALA A 58 -10.26 -14.22 4.99
N ASP A 59 -9.55 -13.87 6.07
CA ASP A 59 -8.50 -14.71 6.66
C ASP A 59 -9.04 -16.05 7.16
N ASN A 60 -10.18 -16.03 7.86
CA ASN A 60 -10.85 -17.22 8.36
C ASN A 60 -11.35 -18.10 7.22
N ALA A 61 -11.90 -17.49 6.16
CA ALA A 61 -12.38 -18.24 5.00
C ALA A 61 -11.22 -18.93 4.26
N LEU A 62 -10.10 -18.23 4.07
CA LEU A 62 -8.87 -18.80 3.50
C LEU A 62 -8.32 -19.95 4.35
N GLU A 63 -8.39 -19.84 5.67
CA GLU A 63 -7.95 -20.90 6.59
C GLU A 63 -8.85 -22.12 6.58
N ALA A 64 -10.17 -21.91 6.58
CA ALA A 64 -11.15 -22.98 6.53
C ALA A 64 -11.24 -23.64 5.14
N GLY A 65 -10.60 -23.05 4.12
CA GLY A 65 -10.73 -23.49 2.72
C GLY A 65 -12.14 -23.28 2.18
N THR A 66 -12.91 -22.37 2.78
CA THR A 66 -14.26 -22.02 2.34
C THR A 66 -14.21 -20.98 1.22
N PRO A 67 -15.27 -20.88 0.41
CA PRO A 67 -15.40 -19.83 -0.61
C PRO A 67 -15.17 -18.42 -0.05
N LEU A 68 -14.45 -17.59 -0.80
CA LEU A 68 -14.37 -16.16 -0.54
C LEU A 68 -15.62 -15.45 -1.05
N ALA A 69 -15.93 -14.30 -0.45
CA ALA A 69 -16.98 -13.42 -0.97
C ALA A 69 -16.70 -13.07 -2.44
N ALA A 70 -17.74 -13.11 -3.29
CA ALA A 70 -17.60 -12.91 -4.74
C ALA A 70 -16.87 -11.60 -5.10
N GLU A 71 -17.18 -10.51 -4.38
CA GLU A 71 -16.53 -9.20 -4.51
C GLU A 71 -15.00 -9.22 -4.31
N LEU A 72 -14.45 -10.18 -3.56
CA LEU A 72 -13.01 -10.34 -3.38
C LEU A 72 -12.33 -10.96 -4.60
N LEU A 73 -13.10 -11.67 -5.42
CA LEU A 73 -12.65 -12.41 -6.61
C LEU A 73 -13.00 -11.69 -7.92
N GLU A 74 -13.89 -10.69 -7.87
CA GLU A 74 -14.16 -9.79 -9.00
C GLU A 74 -12.90 -9.09 -9.51
N ASN A 75 -12.88 -8.76 -10.81
CA ASN A 75 -11.77 -8.06 -11.48
C ASN A 75 -10.42 -8.73 -11.21
N ASP A 76 -10.31 -10.04 -11.49
CA ASP A 76 -9.12 -10.87 -11.23
C ASP A 76 -8.64 -10.86 -9.76
N GLY A 77 -9.57 -10.60 -8.84
CA GLY A 77 -9.31 -10.50 -7.41
C GLY A 77 -8.54 -9.24 -7.02
N GLN A 78 -8.79 -8.11 -7.67
CA GLN A 78 -8.15 -6.83 -7.35
C GLN A 78 -8.35 -6.43 -5.88
N LYS A 79 -9.56 -6.63 -5.34
CA LYS A 79 -9.88 -6.36 -3.93
C LYS A 79 -9.09 -7.27 -2.99
N LEU A 80 -8.97 -8.56 -3.32
CA LEU A 80 -8.14 -9.51 -2.58
C LEU A 80 -6.65 -9.15 -2.61
N GLU A 81 -6.11 -8.71 -3.76
CA GLU A 81 -4.70 -8.26 -3.83
C GLU A 81 -4.47 -6.96 -3.03
N ALA A 82 -5.44 -6.04 -3.01
CA ALA A 82 -5.37 -4.85 -2.16
C ALA A 82 -5.41 -5.19 -0.66
N MET A 83 -6.16 -6.23 -0.29
CA MET A 83 -6.28 -6.75 1.08
C MET A 83 -5.08 -7.61 1.52
N ARG A 84 -4.33 -8.17 0.56
CA ARG A 84 -3.23 -9.11 0.82
C ARG A 84 -2.17 -8.62 1.82
N PRO A 85 -1.68 -7.36 1.80
CA PRO A 85 -0.75 -6.88 2.82
C PRO A 85 -1.32 -6.97 4.24
N LEU A 86 -2.62 -6.73 4.41
CA LEU A 86 -3.30 -6.78 5.70
C LEU A 86 -3.48 -8.21 6.19
N LEU A 87 -3.84 -9.13 5.29
CA LEU A 87 -3.87 -10.57 5.58
C LEU A 87 -2.48 -11.08 6.00
N GLN A 88 -1.43 -10.63 5.31
CA GLN A 88 -0.04 -10.99 5.66
C GLN A 88 0.32 -10.49 7.06
N VAL A 89 0.04 -9.23 7.39
CA VAL A 89 0.27 -8.67 8.73
C VAL A 89 -0.53 -9.41 9.81
N ARG A 90 -1.80 -9.72 9.55
CA ARG A 90 -2.63 -10.51 10.47
C ARG A 90 -1.98 -11.88 10.76
N ARG A 91 -1.48 -12.57 9.72
CA ARG A 91 -0.77 -13.86 9.87
C ARG A 91 0.51 -13.76 10.68
N LEU A 92 1.23 -12.64 10.62
CA LEU A 92 2.44 -12.44 11.44
C LEU A 92 2.16 -12.57 12.94
N THR A 93 0.95 -12.24 13.40
CA THR A 93 0.61 -12.38 14.83
C THR A 93 0.60 -13.81 15.34
N ARG A 94 0.56 -14.80 14.44
CA ARG A 94 0.69 -16.23 14.77
C ARG A 94 2.14 -16.64 15.00
N THR A 95 3.08 -15.80 14.58
CA THR A 95 4.53 -16.05 14.61
C THR A 95 5.23 -15.27 15.72
N GLY A 96 4.52 -14.40 16.43
CA GLY A 96 5.05 -13.62 17.53
C GLY A 96 4.19 -12.39 17.83
N ALA A 97 4.51 -11.71 18.93
CA ALA A 97 3.87 -10.45 19.28
C ALA A 97 4.32 -9.34 18.33
N VAL A 98 3.36 -8.55 17.82
CA VAL A 98 3.60 -7.40 16.96
C VAL A 98 2.80 -6.22 17.51
N SER A 99 3.43 -5.05 17.63
CA SER A 99 2.73 -3.83 18.03
C SER A 99 2.05 -3.14 16.84
N VAL A 100 1.10 -2.24 17.10
CA VAL A 100 0.38 -1.50 16.04
C VAL A 100 1.32 -0.71 15.11
N PRO A 101 2.36 0.01 15.61
CA PRO A 101 3.32 0.67 14.72
C PRO A 101 4.06 -0.33 13.81
N GLN A 102 4.50 -1.46 14.38
CA GLN A 102 5.20 -2.51 13.63
C GLN A 102 4.29 -3.16 12.57
N MET A 103 3.00 -3.33 12.86
CA MET A 103 2.01 -3.81 11.90
C MET A 103 1.86 -2.84 10.72
N SER A 104 1.82 -1.53 10.98
CA SER A 104 1.74 -0.51 9.92
C SER A 104 2.97 -0.56 9.02
N GLU A 105 4.16 -0.59 9.60
CA GLU A 105 5.42 -0.65 8.84
C GLU A 105 5.57 -1.98 8.08
N ALA A 106 5.19 -3.11 8.68
CA ALA A 106 5.16 -4.40 8.00
C ALA A 106 4.18 -4.38 6.80
N ALA A 107 3.01 -3.76 6.94
CA ALA A 107 2.06 -3.59 5.84
C ALA A 107 2.67 -2.78 4.68
N ASP A 108 3.42 -1.73 4.99
CA ASP A 108 4.13 -0.93 3.98
C ASP A 108 5.21 -1.75 3.26
N ILE A 109 5.99 -2.56 3.99
CA ILE A 109 6.94 -3.49 3.40
C ILE A 109 6.24 -4.49 2.47
N PHE A 110 5.09 -5.03 2.86
CA PHE A 110 4.32 -5.93 1.99
C PHE A 110 3.79 -5.22 0.74
N ARG A 111 3.29 -3.98 0.86
CA ARG A 111 2.85 -3.16 -0.28
C ARG A 111 4.00 -2.88 -1.25
N GLU A 112 5.20 -2.66 -0.74
CA GLU A 112 6.40 -2.44 -1.54
C GLU A 112 6.83 -3.72 -2.29
N PHE A 113 6.91 -4.86 -1.59
CA PHE A 113 7.52 -6.09 -2.15
C PHE A 113 6.55 -6.97 -2.93
N ASN A 114 5.27 -7.02 -2.59
CA ASN A 114 4.30 -7.87 -3.29
C ASN A 114 4.24 -7.61 -4.82
N PRO A 115 4.13 -6.37 -5.32
CA PRO A 115 4.12 -6.11 -6.76
C PRO A 115 5.48 -6.44 -7.40
N GLN A 116 6.60 -6.17 -6.72
CA GLN A 116 7.93 -6.51 -7.22
C GLN A 116 8.07 -8.02 -7.40
N ILE A 117 7.64 -8.81 -6.42
CA ILE A 117 7.65 -10.28 -6.48
C ILE A 117 6.74 -10.79 -7.60
N ALA A 118 5.54 -10.22 -7.75
CA ALA A 118 4.60 -10.62 -8.79
C ALA A 118 5.15 -10.35 -10.21
N ASN A 119 5.87 -9.25 -10.39
CA ASN A 119 6.44 -8.84 -11.68
C ASN A 119 7.73 -9.59 -12.06
N GLN A 120 8.32 -10.38 -11.15
CA GLN A 120 9.48 -11.21 -11.48
C GLN A 120 9.08 -12.45 -12.29
N THR A 121 9.86 -12.76 -13.31
CA THR A 121 9.70 -13.96 -14.14
C THR A 121 10.47 -15.16 -13.58
N LEU A 122 11.67 -14.94 -13.05
CA LEU A 122 12.55 -16.00 -12.52
C LEU A 122 12.18 -16.33 -11.07
N GLU A 123 12.02 -17.62 -10.77
CA GLU A 123 11.69 -18.06 -9.40
C GLU A 123 12.83 -17.75 -8.41
N GLY A 124 14.10 -17.83 -8.84
CA GLY A 124 15.24 -17.44 -8.02
C GLY A 124 15.16 -15.96 -7.57
N SER A 125 14.76 -15.06 -8.46
CA SER A 125 14.56 -13.64 -8.15
C SER A 125 13.38 -13.43 -7.19
N ARG A 126 12.27 -14.16 -7.38
CA ARG A 126 11.13 -14.13 -6.45
C ARG A 126 11.54 -14.55 -5.05
N GLN A 127 12.31 -15.63 -4.94
CA GLN A 127 12.80 -16.12 -3.65
C GLN A 127 13.75 -15.12 -2.99
N ALA A 128 14.64 -14.47 -3.75
CA ALA A 128 15.51 -13.42 -3.23
C ALA A 128 14.71 -12.25 -2.65
N LEU A 129 13.71 -11.75 -3.39
CA LEU A 129 12.82 -10.69 -2.92
C LEU A 129 11.99 -11.11 -1.70
N ARG A 130 11.51 -12.36 -1.64
CA ARG A 130 10.81 -12.89 -0.45
C ARG A 130 11.72 -12.94 0.78
N ARG A 131 12.98 -13.37 0.61
CA ARG A 131 13.98 -13.37 1.70
C ARG A 131 14.26 -11.95 2.19
N GLU A 132 14.46 -11.03 1.27
CA GLU A 132 14.73 -9.62 1.59
C GLU A 132 13.53 -8.96 2.29
N ARG A 133 12.32 -9.16 1.78
CA ARG A 133 11.08 -8.75 2.45
C ARG A 133 11.00 -9.30 3.87
N ASN A 134 11.23 -10.60 4.05
CA ASN A 134 11.17 -11.25 5.36
C ASN A 134 12.22 -10.66 6.32
N ARG A 135 13.45 -10.40 5.84
CA ARG A 135 14.49 -9.72 6.61
C ARG A 135 14.01 -8.35 7.10
N ARG A 136 13.49 -7.50 6.21
CA ARG A 136 13.01 -6.16 6.59
C ARG A 136 11.81 -6.20 7.55
N VAL A 137 10.90 -7.16 7.37
CA VAL A 137 9.78 -7.37 8.31
C VAL A 137 10.31 -7.76 9.70
N HIS A 138 11.31 -8.63 9.77
CA HIS A 138 11.93 -9.03 11.03
C HIS A 138 12.72 -7.88 11.68
N GLU A 139 13.33 -6.99 10.91
CA GLU A 139 13.97 -5.77 11.44
C GLU A 139 12.98 -4.83 12.13
N VAL A 140 11.78 -4.70 11.56
CA VAL A 140 10.67 -3.93 12.16
C VAL A 140 10.11 -4.63 13.39
N ALA A 141 9.94 -5.96 13.34
CA ALA A 141 9.40 -6.77 14.41
C ALA A 141 10.35 -7.92 14.81
N PRO A 142 11.40 -7.64 15.61
CA PRO A 142 12.43 -8.63 15.96
C PRO A 142 11.93 -9.81 16.81
N HIS A 143 10.75 -9.67 17.42
CA HIS A 143 10.14 -10.71 18.24
C HIS A 143 9.39 -11.77 17.44
N LEU A 144 9.28 -11.60 16.12
CA LEU A 144 8.73 -12.61 15.24
C LEU A 144 9.67 -13.80 15.11
N ASP A 145 9.12 -15.01 15.16
CA ASP A 145 9.84 -16.23 14.85
C ASP A 145 10.26 -16.23 13.37
N ILE A 146 11.57 -16.10 13.14
CA ILE A 146 12.18 -16.00 11.83
C ILE A 146 12.02 -17.27 10.99
N GLU A 147 11.82 -18.44 11.62
CA GLU A 147 11.63 -19.74 10.98
C GLU A 147 10.14 -20.03 10.72
N ALA A 148 9.24 -19.53 11.57
CA ALA A 148 7.80 -19.69 11.38
C ALA A 148 7.23 -18.68 10.35
N MET A 149 7.71 -17.44 10.34
CA MET A 149 7.21 -16.39 9.44
C MET A 149 7.21 -16.76 7.95
N PRO A 150 8.31 -17.29 7.36
CA PRO A 150 8.30 -17.69 5.96
C PRO A 150 7.25 -18.76 5.65
N ARG A 151 7.01 -19.69 6.59
CA ARG A 151 6.03 -20.77 6.44
C ARG A 151 4.61 -20.23 6.46
N GLU A 152 4.26 -19.38 7.42
CA GLU A 152 2.93 -18.77 7.49
C GLU A 152 2.60 -17.92 6.25
N LEU A 153 3.55 -17.12 5.78
CA LEU A 153 3.36 -16.30 4.59
C LEU A 153 3.22 -17.13 3.31
N GLU A 154 3.88 -18.30 3.25
CA GLU A 154 3.78 -19.24 2.14
C GLU A 154 2.45 -19.99 2.16
N THR A 155 1.99 -20.43 3.34
CA THR A 155 0.66 -21.03 3.53
C THR A 155 -0.44 -20.07 3.04
N LEU A 156 -0.40 -18.80 3.47
CA LEU A 156 -1.35 -17.79 3.00
C LEU A 156 -1.30 -17.61 1.48
N ARG A 157 -0.10 -17.60 0.88
CA ARG A 157 0.06 -17.50 -0.58
C ARG A 157 -0.64 -18.66 -1.29
N GLN A 158 -0.48 -19.88 -0.79
CA GLN A 158 -1.10 -21.08 -1.35
C GLN A 158 -2.61 -21.04 -1.20
N GLN A 159 -3.13 -20.62 -0.04
CA GLN A 159 -4.56 -20.44 0.20
C GLN A 159 -5.18 -19.42 -0.76
N ILE A 160 -4.53 -18.26 -0.96
CA ILE A 160 -4.98 -17.25 -1.92
C ILE A 160 -4.99 -17.80 -3.36
N ALA A 161 -3.93 -18.53 -3.74
CA ALA A 161 -3.87 -19.14 -5.07
C ALA A 161 -4.97 -20.18 -5.28
N ALA A 162 -5.23 -21.02 -4.28
CA ALA A 162 -6.29 -22.02 -4.31
C ALA A 162 -7.68 -21.38 -4.40
N ALA A 163 -7.93 -20.31 -3.62
CA ALA A 163 -9.19 -19.57 -3.65
C ALA A 163 -9.46 -18.94 -5.04
N LYS A 164 -8.41 -18.42 -5.70
CA LYS A 164 -8.51 -17.89 -7.07
C LYS A 164 -8.78 -18.98 -8.12
N GLN A 165 -8.26 -20.19 -7.92
CA GLN A 165 -8.44 -21.31 -8.86
C GLN A 165 -9.78 -22.02 -8.71
N ASN A 166 -10.34 -22.04 -7.49
CA ASN A 166 -11.63 -22.66 -7.18
C ASN A 166 -12.61 -21.64 -6.59
N PRO A 167 -13.08 -20.66 -7.39
CA PRO A 167 -14.12 -19.72 -6.97
C PRO A 167 -15.48 -20.43 -7.00
N ARG A 168 -15.69 -21.45 -6.18
CA ARG A 168 -17.01 -22.10 -6.06
C ARG A 168 -17.79 -21.45 -4.92
N PRO A 169 -19.10 -21.21 -5.07
CA PRO A 169 -19.99 -20.73 -4.02
C PRO A 169 -20.25 -21.78 -2.94
#